data_AF-A0A928C977-F1
#
_entry.id   AF-A0A928C977-F1
#
_cell.length_a   1.000
_cell.length_b   1.000
_cell.length_c   1.000
_cell.angle_alpha   90.00
_cell.angle_beta   90.00
_cell.angle_gamma   90.00
#
_symmetry.space_group_name_H-M   'P 1'
#
loop_
_entity.id
_entity.type
_entity.pdbx_description
1 polymer ?
#
loop_
_entity_poly.entity_id
_entity_poly.type
_entity_poly.pdbx_seq_one_letter_code
_entity_poly.pdbx_strand_id
1 'polypeptide(L)'
;MNKHFKHIIYSMIFALIAYSCSSKKEFSTDINDDNRSVNHQITEFHNTNIKPKNVILMIGDGMSTPQIYAAMLASDSPTSFEKFPFTGLVKTNSKSHKITDSAAGGTAIATGHKTNNGMIGMDADSIAVPSMLEMFSDKGMKTGLVVTSYITHATPAAFVAKNINRNNYEDIALDFAQCDKVDLLIGGGRKHFTDREDGRNLIDEMRDSGWSYYDTLSNDINRSEKIMILAAEKHLPIYSERKSFLPDAVSFALENLKNDNGFFLMIEGSQIDFAGHDKDSTYLVNEMLDFNATINNVLDFAEKNPNTLVIVTADHETGGLTIIDPNESYSRCDFNFSTGSHSPLLVPIFAIGPGSENFTGIMDNTDIIKKIIKISE
;
A
#
# COMPACT_ATOMS: atom_id res chain seq x y z
N MET A 1 -44.27 19.55 67.65
CA MET A 1 -45.49 20.36 67.45
C MET A 1 -45.78 20.44 65.96
N ASN A 2 -47.05 20.36 65.57
CA ASN A 2 -47.63 20.50 64.22
C ASN A 2 -47.20 19.54 63.08
N LYS A 3 -48.23 18.87 62.56
CA LYS A 3 -48.30 18.11 61.30
C LYS A 3 -48.82 19.01 60.16
N HIS A 4 -48.91 18.42 58.96
CA HIS A 4 -49.70 18.83 57.77
C HIS A 4 -49.00 19.84 56.83
N PHE A 5 -49.06 19.71 55.50
CA PHE A 5 -49.83 18.77 54.65
C PHE A 5 -49.22 18.64 53.22
N LYS A 6 -49.37 17.46 52.58
CA LYS A 6 -49.73 17.16 51.15
C LYS A 6 -49.19 18.07 50.00
N HIS A 7 -48.82 17.64 48.78
CA HIS A 7 -48.89 16.39 47.97
C HIS A 7 -48.07 16.66 46.64
N ILE A 8 -47.85 15.79 45.63
CA ILE A 8 -48.32 14.43 45.29
C ILE A 8 -47.27 13.61 44.46
N ILE A 9 -47.58 12.32 44.27
CA ILE A 9 -47.17 11.30 43.26
C ILE A 9 -46.50 11.79 41.95
N TYR A 10 -45.39 11.17 41.53
CA TYR A 10 -45.35 10.28 40.33
C TYR A 10 -44.11 9.38 40.28
N SER A 11 -44.32 8.16 39.77
CA SER A 11 -43.34 7.09 39.60
C SER A 11 -42.43 7.29 38.40
N MET A 12 -41.15 6.92 38.50
CA MET A 12 -40.46 6.34 37.34
C MET A 12 -39.33 5.38 37.73
N ILE A 13 -39.48 4.14 37.27
CA ILE A 13 -38.38 3.18 37.16
C ILE A 13 -37.44 3.74 36.09
N PHE A 14 -36.15 3.91 36.41
CA PHE A 14 -35.12 4.13 35.40
C PHE A 14 -34.10 2.99 35.46
N ALA A 15 -33.90 2.36 34.31
CA ALA A 15 -33.03 1.20 34.17
C ALA A 15 -31.56 1.59 34.32
N LEU A 16 -30.75 0.67 34.86
CA LEU A 16 -29.32 0.69 34.59
C LEU A 16 -29.11 0.43 33.09
N ILE A 17 -28.88 1.48 32.33
CA ILE A 17 -28.22 1.36 31.03
C ILE A 17 -26.72 1.41 31.32
N ALA A 18 -26.06 0.27 31.20
CA ALA A 18 -24.61 0.20 31.27
C ALA A 18 -24.04 0.95 30.05
N TYR A 19 -23.46 2.14 30.30
CA TYR A 19 -22.74 2.88 29.28
C TYR A 19 -21.38 2.19 29.08
N SER A 20 -21.35 1.21 28.17
CA SER A 20 -20.13 0.61 27.67
C SER A 20 -19.39 1.64 26.81
N CYS A 21 -18.69 2.57 27.45
CA CYS A 21 -17.69 3.40 26.78
C CYS A 21 -16.60 2.47 26.25
N SER A 22 -16.67 2.16 24.96
CA SER A 22 -15.52 1.64 24.22
C SER A 22 -14.42 2.69 24.29
N SER A 23 -13.41 2.43 25.11
CA SER A 23 -12.23 3.29 25.20
C SER A 23 -11.42 3.16 23.91
N LYS A 24 -11.64 4.07 22.96
CA LYS A 24 -10.68 4.28 21.87
C LYS A 24 -9.34 4.61 22.51
N LYS A 25 -8.29 3.85 22.15
CA LYS A 25 -6.92 4.15 22.57
C LYS A 25 -6.40 5.29 21.70
N GLU A 26 -6.51 6.50 22.23
CA GLU A 26 -5.80 7.65 21.68
C GLU A 26 -4.29 7.41 21.82
N PHE A 27 -3.57 7.51 20.69
CA PHE A 27 -2.12 7.37 20.65
C PHE A 27 -1.50 8.76 20.82
N SER A 28 -0.55 8.89 21.74
CA SER A 28 0.14 10.15 22.04
C SER A 28 1.63 9.94 22.19
N THR A 29 2.42 10.82 21.58
CA THR A 29 3.89 10.79 21.64
C THR A 29 4.41 12.05 22.35
N ASP A 30 5.26 11.86 23.35
CA ASP A 30 6.03 12.93 23.99
C ASP A 30 7.32 13.16 23.18
N ILE A 31 7.63 14.42 22.88
CA ILE A 31 8.81 14.77 22.09
C ILE A 31 10.05 14.80 23.00
N ASN A 32 10.86 13.74 22.96
CA ASN A 32 12.24 13.76 23.46
C ASN A 32 13.21 13.78 22.27
N ASP A 33 13.86 14.92 22.05
CA ASP A 33 14.82 15.13 20.96
C ASP A 33 16.22 15.41 21.52
N ASP A 34 17.11 14.42 21.41
CA ASP A 34 18.55 14.57 21.57
C ASP A 34 19.27 13.51 20.72
N ASN A 35 19.98 13.96 19.67
CA ASN A 35 20.82 13.16 18.75
C ASN A 35 20.13 12.26 17.69
N ARG A 36 19.11 12.75 16.97
CA ARG A 36 18.67 12.16 15.69
C ARG A 36 19.54 12.59 14.48
N SER A 37 20.87 12.44 14.57
CA SER A 37 21.76 12.78 13.45
C SER A 37 21.83 11.66 12.41
N VAL A 38 21.07 11.76 11.32
CA VAL A 38 21.23 10.89 10.14
C VAL A 38 22.57 11.19 9.49
N ASN A 39 23.53 10.29 9.62
CA ASN A 39 24.82 10.40 8.94
C ASN A 39 24.61 10.10 7.46
N HIS A 40 24.35 11.15 6.68
CA HIS A 40 24.08 11.09 5.24
C HIS A 40 25.39 10.76 4.49
N GLN A 41 25.87 9.52 4.64
CA GLN A 41 26.76 8.92 3.66
C GLN A 41 25.94 8.74 2.38
N ILE A 42 25.92 9.80 1.57
CA ILE A 42 25.46 9.77 0.19
C ILE A 42 26.41 8.81 -0.54
N THR A 43 26.07 7.53 -0.56
CA THR A 43 26.58 6.61 -1.57
C THR A 43 26.21 7.24 -2.92
N GLU A 44 27.22 7.57 -3.72
CA GLU A 44 27.04 8.26 -4.99
C GLU A 44 26.33 7.34 -6.00
N PHE A 45 25.00 7.22 -5.90
CA PHE A 45 24.13 6.65 -6.94
C PHE A 45 24.04 7.59 -8.18
N HIS A 46 25.02 8.47 -8.37
CA HIS A 46 25.17 9.41 -9.46
C HIS A 46 25.73 8.75 -10.73
N ASN A 47 25.03 7.73 -11.22
CA ASN A 47 25.24 7.26 -12.59
C ASN A 47 23.93 7.32 -13.38
N THR A 48 23.58 8.55 -13.77
CA THR A 48 22.36 8.92 -14.51
C THR A 48 22.26 8.31 -15.92
N ASN A 49 23.29 7.57 -16.35
CA ASN A 49 23.36 6.85 -17.63
C ASN A 49 23.24 5.33 -17.49
N ILE A 50 23.02 4.78 -16.28
CA ILE A 50 22.78 3.34 -16.10
C ILE A 50 21.28 3.07 -16.17
N LYS A 51 20.89 2.16 -17.07
CA LYS A 51 19.56 1.56 -17.11
C LYS A 51 19.36 0.66 -15.87
N PRO A 52 18.30 0.82 -15.07
CA PRO A 52 18.03 -0.07 -13.95
C PRO A 52 17.72 -1.48 -14.47
N LYS A 53 18.34 -2.48 -13.85
CA LYS A 53 18.06 -3.90 -14.06
C LYS A 53 16.81 -4.33 -13.29
N ASN A 54 16.63 -3.82 -12.07
CA ASN A 54 15.43 -4.09 -11.27
C ASN A 54 14.65 -2.78 -11.06
N VAL A 55 13.32 -2.86 -11.06
CA VAL A 55 12.43 -1.74 -10.76
C VAL A 55 11.46 -2.17 -9.66
N ILE A 56 11.49 -1.46 -8.54
CA ILE A 56 10.65 -1.74 -7.37
C ILE A 56 9.77 -0.53 -7.11
N LEU A 57 8.46 -0.73 -7.18
CA LEU A 57 7.44 0.29 -6.92
C LEU A 57 6.71 -0.08 -5.63
N MET A 58 6.79 0.78 -4.61
CA MET A 58 6.14 0.58 -3.33
C MET A 58 5.01 1.61 -3.18
N ILE A 59 3.81 1.13 -2.87
CA ILE A 59 2.61 1.95 -2.69
C ILE A 59 2.12 1.77 -1.25
N GLY A 60 2.09 2.84 -0.46
CA GLY A 60 1.27 2.87 0.75
C GLY A 60 -0.11 3.36 0.38
N ASP A 61 -1.14 2.50 0.41
CA ASP A 61 -2.52 2.91 0.08
C ASP A 61 -2.94 3.99 1.09
N GLY A 62 -3.43 5.14 0.63
CA GLY A 62 -3.80 6.28 1.49
C GLY A 62 -2.65 7.04 2.18
N MET A 63 -1.37 6.79 1.85
CA MET A 63 -0.19 7.34 2.53
C MET A 63 0.26 8.73 2.00
N SER A 64 -0.23 9.82 2.60
CA SER A 64 0.32 11.17 2.38
C SER A 64 1.33 11.58 3.48
N THR A 65 1.81 12.83 3.42
CA THR A 65 2.79 13.38 4.37
C THR A 65 2.36 13.33 5.83
N PRO A 66 1.08 13.48 6.23
CA PRO A 66 0.67 13.30 7.62
C PRO A 66 0.87 11.85 8.11
N GLN A 67 0.54 10.85 7.29
CA GLN A 67 0.71 9.43 7.62
C GLN A 67 2.20 9.08 7.81
N ILE A 68 3.07 9.61 6.95
CA ILE A 68 4.53 9.46 7.06
C ILE A 68 5.07 10.14 8.32
N TYR A 69 4.65 11.38 8.61
CA TYR A 69 5.15 12.09 9.79
C TYR A 69 4.64 11.49 11.10
N ALA A 70 3.42 10.94 11.13
CA ALA A 70 2.92 10.17 12.27
C ALA A 70 3.84 8.97 12.59
N ALA A 71 4.40 8.31 11.57
CA ALA A 71 5.37 7.23 11.74
C ALA A 71 6.73 7.72 12.25
N MET A 72 7.22 8.87 11.75
CA MET A 72 8.47 9.49 12.20
C MET A 72 8.43 9.94 13.68
N LEU A 73 7.26 10.43 14.12
CA LEU A 73 6.98 10.79 15.52
C LEU A 73 6.87 9.56 16.42
N ALA A 74 6.25 8.48 15.92
CA ALA A 74 6.09 7.22 16.65
C ALA A 74 7.35 6.33 16.67
N SER A 75 8.39 6.65 15.90
CA SER A 75 9.60 5.84 15.80
C SER A 75 10.71 6.33 16.74
N ASP A 76 11.35 5.36 17.42
CA ASP A 76 12.55 5.56 18.24
C ASP A 76 13.83 5.77 17.41
N SER A 77 13.74 5.76 16.08
CA SER A 77 14.89 5.86 15.18
C SER A 77 14.52 6.54 13.86
N PRO A 78 15.49 7.10 13.11
CA PRO A 78 15.25 7.62 11.77
C PRO A 78 14.58 6.60 10.85
N THR A 79 13.56 7.05 10.14
CA THR A 79 12.76 6.22 9.24
C THR A 79 13.45 6.00 7.90
N SER A 80 13.06 4.95 7.20
CA SER A 80 13.53 4.63 5.85
C SER A 80 13.30 5.77 4.84
N PHE A 81 12.25 6.57 5.01
CA PHE A 81 11.95 7.75 4.19
C PHE A 81 13.08 8.79 4.20
N GLU A 82 13.84 8.90 5.29
CA GLU A 82 14.97 9.84 5.43
C GLU A 82 16.24 9.41 4.66
N LYS A 83 16.24 8.18 4.09
CA LYS A 83 17.34 7.63 3.28
C LYS A 83 17.24 7.99 1.79
N PHE A 84 16.11 8.55 1.33
CA PHE A 84 15.89 8.83 -0.10
C PHE A 84 16.49 10.19 -0.52
N PRO A 85 17.37 10.24 -1.53
CA PRO A 85 18.00 11.48 -1.98
C PRO A 85 17.08 12.35 -2.85
N PHE A 86 16.03 11.79 -3.45
CA PHE A 86 15.10 12.51 -4.31
C PHE A 86 13.65 12.35 -3.85
N THR A 87 12.92 13.47 -3.83
CA THR A 87 11.50 13.50 -3.50
C THR A 87 10.73 14.51 -4.35
N GLY A 88 9.44 14.23 -4.55
CA GLY A 88 8.49 15.08 -5.24
C GLY A 88 7.08 14.93 -4.66
N LEU A 89 6.11 15.62 -5.26
CA LEU A 89 4.71 15.59 -4.88
C LEU A 89 3.83 15.21 -6.08
N VAL A 90 2.84 14.36 -5.86
CA VAL A 90 2.03 13.74 -6.91
C VAL A 90 0.57 14.14 -6.74
N LYS A 91 -0.05 14.58 -7.84
CA LYS A 91 -1.51 14.78 -7.94
C LYS A 91 -2.20 13.47 -8.30
N THR A 92 -3.22 13.11 -7.53
CA THR A 92 -3.85 11.79 -7.58
C THR A 92 -5.25 11.76 -8.18
N ASN A 93 -5.88 12.92 -8.43
CA ASN A 93 -7.26 13.00 -8.93
C ASN A 93 -7.54 12.08 -10.13
N SER A 94 -8.74 11.52 -10.21
CA SER A 94 -9.16 10.67 -11.34
C SER A 94 -9.66 11.51 -12.51
N LYS A 95 -10.16 10.86 -13.58
CA LYS A 95 -10.88 11.54 -14.67
C LYS A 95 -12.21 12.12 -14.19
N SER A 96 -12.93 11.33 -13.39
CA SER A 96 -14.31 11.62 -12.96
C SER A 96 -14.40 12.51 -11.70
N HIS A 97 -13.40 12.46 -10.82
CA HIS A 97 -13.46 13.06 -9.48
C HIS A 97 -12.16 13.76 -9.09
N LYS A 98 -12.28 14.84 -8.29
CA LYS A 98 -11.14 15.54 -7.68
C LYS A 98 -10.43 14.70 -6.61
N ILE A 99 -11.14 13.73 -6.04
CA ILE A 99 -10.66 12.75 -5.07
C ILE A 99 -10.77 11.39 -5.77
N THR A 100 -9.64 10.71 -5.98
CA THR A 100 -9.61 9.39 -6.60
C THR A 100 -10.00 8.31 -5.60
N ASP A 101 -10.30 7.12 -6.09
CA ASP A 101 -10.21 5.89 -5.31
C ASP A 101 -8.96 5.08 -5.71
N SER A 102 -8.62 4.05 -4.94
CA SER A 102 -7.48 3.16 -5.22
C SER A 102 -7.51 2.50 -6.60
N ALA A 103 -8.70 2.27 -7.18
CA ALA A 103 -8.82 1.70 -8.53
C ALA A 103 -8.36 2.68 -9.61
N ALA A 104 -8.87 3.91 -9.61
CA ALA A 104 -8.44 4.91 -10.57
C ALA A 104 -7.04 5.47 -10.27
N GLY A 105 -6.63 5.51 -8.99
CA GLY A 105 -5.30 5.90 -8.54
C GLY A 105 -4.24 4.89 -8.98
N GLY A 106 -4.45 3.61 -8.63
CA GLY A 106 -3.65 2.48 -9.06
C GLY A 106 -3.59 2.37 -10.59
N THR A 107 -4.72 2.48 -11.30
CA THR A 107 -4.74 2.45 -12.78
C THR A 107 -3.92 3.58 -13.39
N ALA A 108 -4.01 4.81 -12.86
CA ALA A 108 -3.23 5.93 -13.37
C ALA A 108 -1.72 5.75 -13.14
N ILE A 109 -1.31 5.20 -11.99
CA ILE A 109 0.08 4.82 -11.71
C ILE A 109 0.53 3.71 -12.65
N ALA A 110 -0.25 2.63 -12.73
CA ALA A 110 0.08 1.39 -13.42
C ALA A 110 0.13 1.53 -14.94
N THR A 111 -0.66 2.43 -15.55
CA THR A 111 -0.86 2.51 -17.00
C THR A 111 -0.52 3.87 -17.60
N GLY A 112 -0.56 4.95 -16.82
CA GLY A 112 -0.35 6.32 -17.32
C GLY A 112 -1.61 6.96 -17.90
N HIS A 113 -2.78 6.31 -17.75
CA HIS A 113 -4.07 6.83 -18.19
C HIS A 113 -4.96 7.17 -16.99
N LYS A 114 -5.56 8.36 -16.99
CA LYS A 114 -6.63 8.70 -16.03
C LYS A 114 -7.89 7.93 -16.41
N THR A 115 -8.52 7.30 -15.42
CA THR A 115 -9.80 6.60 -15.57
C THR A 115 -10.85 7.11 -14.57
N ASN A 116 -12.07 6.56 -14.60
CA ASN A 116 -13.12 6.91 -13.65
C ASN A 116 -12.98 6.10 -12.35
N ASN A 117 -13.44 6.65 -11.21
CA ASN A 117 -13.34 5.94 -9.93
C ASN A 117 -14.00 4.55 -10.03
N GLY A 118 -13.33 3.53 -9.47
CA GLY A 118 -13.75 2.14 -9.52
C GLY A 118 -13.27 1.34 -10.73
N MET A 119 -12.69 1.96 -11.78
CA MET A 119 -12.18 1.23 -12.95
C MET A 119 -10.75 0.73 -12.76
N ILE A 120 -10.45 -0.45 -13.30
CA ILE A 120 -9.21 -1.24 -13.10
C ILE A 120 -8.55 -1.50 -14.46
N GLY A 121 -7.35 -0.98 -14.68
CA GLY A 121 -6.53 -1.30 -15.86
C GLY A 121 -7.11 -0.83 -17.20
N MET A 122 -8.10 0.05 -17.18
CA MET A 122 -8.79 0.58 -18.35
C MET A 122 -8.81 2.11 -18.32
N ASP A 123 -8.77 2.75 -19.48
CA ASP A 123 -8.96 4.20 -19.57
C ASP A 123 -10.42 4.61 -19.31
N ALA A 124 -10.69 5.91 -19.31
CA ALA A 124 -12.01 6.46 -18.99
C ALA A 124 -13.11 6.12 -20.01
N ASP A 125 -12.76 5.64 -21.20
CA ASP A 125 -13.67 5.20 -22.25
C ASP A 125 -13.91 3.67 -22.20
N SER A 126 -13.44 3.01 -21.13
CA SER A 126 -13.46 1.55 -20.92
C SER A 126 -12.64 0.75 -21.93
N ILE A 127 -11.56 1.32 -22.45
CA ILE A 127 -10.59 0.59 -23.26
C ILE A 127 -9.46 0.06 -22.37
N ALA A 128 -9.14 -1.23 -22.49
CA ALA A 128 -8.02 -1.84 -21.78
C ALA A 128 -6.69 -1.20 -22.19
N VAL A 129 -5.87 -0.83 -21.20
CA VAL A 129 -4.56 -0.19 -21.43
C VAL A 129 -3.46 -1.04 -20.76
N PRO A 130 -2.34 -1.32 -21.45
CA PRO A 130 -1.25 -2.11 -20.85
C PRO A 130 -0.66 -1.44 -19.61
N SER A 131 -0.42 -2.21 -18.56
CA SER A 131 0.27 -1.77 -17.37
C SER A 131 1.79 -1.83 -17.53
N MET A 132 2.52 -1.14 -16.64
CA MET A 132 3.98 -1.26 -16.59
C MET A 132 4.45 -2.68 -16.26
N LEU A 133 3.65 -3.47 -15.54
CA LEU A 133 3.94 -4.88 -15.28
C LEU A 133 3.95 -5.66 -16.59
N GLU A 134 2.91 -5.49 -17.42
CA GLU A 134 2.81 -6.12 -18.74
C GLU A 134 3.98 -5.67 -19.63
N MET A 135 4.30 -4.36 -19.64
CA MET A 135 5.45 -3.81 -20.40
C MET A 135 6.82 -4.33 -19.94
N PHE A 136 7.00 -4.61 -18.64
CA PHE A 136 8.25 -5.18 -18.13
C PHE A 136 8.35 -6.69 -18.39
N SER A 137 7.23 -7.42 -18.30
CA SER A 137 7.14 -8.83 -18.72
C SER A 137 7.47 -9.00 -20.20
N ASP A 138 6.95 -8.12 -21.07
CA ASP A 138 7.27 -8.12 -22.51
C ASP A 138 8.74 -7.76 -22.81
N LYS A 139 9.44 -7.08 -21.88
CA LYS A 139 10.90 -6.87 -21.91
C LYS A 139 11.69 -8.10 -21.40
N GLY A 140 11.02 -9.19 -21.06
CA GLY A 140 11.63 -10.43 -20.55
C GLY A 140 12.06 -10.38 -19.08
N MET A 141 11.62 -9.37 -18.33
CA MET A 141 11.87 -9.25 -16.90
C MET A 141 10.85 -10.07 -16.12
N LYS A 142 11.25 -10.72 -15.03
CA LYS A 142 10.28 -11.36 -14.13
C LYS A 142 9.39 -10.31 -13.47
N THR A 143 8.14 -10.64 -13.15
CA THR A 143 7.25 -9.69 -12.47
C THR A 143 6.55 -10.26 -11.24
N GLY A 144 6.32 -9.40 -10.24
CA GLY A 144 5.66 -9.81 -9.00
C GLY A 144 4.84 -8.72 -8.31
N LEU A 145 3.90 -9.18 -7.49
CA LEU A 145 2.98 -8.38 -6.68
C LEU A 145 2.97 -8.91 -5.24
N VAL A 146 3.20 -8.05 -4.26
CA VAL A 146 3.18 -8.39 -2.82
C VAL A 146 2.34 -7.38 -2.05
N VAL A 147 1.24 -7.82 -1.42
CA VAL A 147 0.27 -6.94 -0.76
C VAL A 147 -0.18 -7.46 0.60
N THR A 148 -0.72 -6.58 1.47
CA THR A 148 -1.38 -7.00 2.73
C THR A 148 -2.91 -7.07 2.65
N SER A 149 -3.51 -6.64 1.55
CA SER A 149 -4.95 -6.75 1.28
C SER A 149 -5.32 -8.05 0.54
N TYR A 150 -6.35 -8.03 -0.31
CA TYR A 150 -6.58 -9.11 -1.27
C TYR A 150 -5.59 -8.93 -2.42
N ILE A 151 -5.04 -9.99 -2.99
CA ILE A 151 -4.26 -9.87 -4.23
C ILE A 151 -5.11 -9.31 -5.40
N THR A 152 -6.43 -9.51 -5.33
CA THR A 152 -7.42 -8.94 -6.25
C THR A 152 -8.02 -7.60 -5.78
N HIS A 153 -7.44 -6.94 -4.78
CA HIS A 153 -7.84 -5.58 -4.40
C HIS A 153 -7.43 -4.57 -5.49
N ALA A 154 -7.96 -3.35 -5.41
CA ALA A 154 -7.93 -2.42 -6.53
C ALA A 154 -6.51 -2.04 -7.00
N THR A 155 -5.59 -1.76 -6.07
CA THR A 155 -4.22 -1.37 -6.39
C THR A 155 -3.44 -2.48 -7.10
N PRO A 156 -3.31 -3.73 -6.58
CA PRO A 156 -2.66 -4.80 -7.33
C PRO A 156 -3.42 -5.19 -8.60
N ALA A 157 -4.76 -5.16 -8.58
CA ALA A 157 -5.56 -5.48 -9.75
C ALA A 157 -5.30 -4.51 -10.92
N ALA A 158 -5.03 -3.24 -10.67
CA ALA A 158 -4.69 -2.26 -11.71
C ALA A 158 -3.43 -2.60 -12.54
N PHE A 159 -2.55 -3.48 -12.04
CA PHE A 159 -1.37 -3.95 -12.78
C PHE A 159 -1.63 -5.20 -13.64
N VAL A 160 -2.78 -5.87 -13.48
CA VAL A 160 -3.06 -7.18 -14.08
C VAL A 160 -4.41 -7.19 -14.79
N ALA A 161 -5.47 -6.99 -14.04
CA ALA A 161 -6.86 -7.11 -14.48
C ALA A 161 -7.33 -5.93 -15.33
N LYS A 162 -8.43 -6.13 -16.05
CA LYS A 162 -9.04 -5.17 -16.98
C LYS A 162 -10.55 -5.14 -16.77
N ASN A 163 -11.01 -4.35 -15.79
CA ASN A 163 -12.41 -4.38 -15.35
C ASN A 163 -13.01 -2.99 -15.09
N ILE A 164 -14.29 -2.81 -15.41
CA ILE A 164 -15.03 -1.55 -15.19
C ILE A 164 -15.36 -1.28 -13.72
N ASN A 165 -15.24 -2.29 -12.84
CA ASN A 165 -15.60 -2.18 -11.42
C ASN A 165 -14.67 -3.01 -10.51
N ARG A 166 -13.97 -2.35 -9.59
CA ARG A 166 -13.09 -2.93 -8.57
C ARG A 166 -13.73 -3.96 -7.66
N ASN A 167 -15.06 -4.02 -7.60
CA ASN A 167 -15.81 -4.97 -6.79
C ASN A 167 -16.09 -6.30 -7.50
N ASN A 168 -15.77 -6.42 -8.80
CA ASN A 168 -15.94 -7.65 -9.58
C ASN A 168 -14.81 -8.65 -9.26
N TYR A 169 -14.67 -9.03 -7.99
CA TYR A 169 -13.53 -9.79 -7.48
C TYR A 169 -13.33 -11.15 -8.15
N GLU A 170 -14.41 -11.80 -8.60
CA GLU A 170 -14.34 -13.07 -9.32
C GLU A 170 -13.82 -12.90 -10.76
N ASP A 171 -14.26 -11.88 -11.48
CA ASP A 171 -13.72 -11.55 -12.82
C ASP A 171 -12.25 -11.14 -12.70
N ILE A 172 -11.91 -10.32 -11.70
CA ILE A 172 -10.53 -9.91 -11.43
C ILE A 172 -9.68 -11.15 -11.09
N ALA A 173 -10.16 -12.08 -10.25
CA ALA A 173 -9.44 -13.32 -9.97
C ALA A 173 -9.22 -14.17 -11.24
N LEU A 174 -10.17 -14.16 -12.17
CA LEU A 174 -10.04 -14.83 -13.46
C LEU A 174 -8.98 -14.17 -14.35
N ASP A 175 -8.93 -12.84 -14.41
CA ASP A 175 -7.86 -12.11 -15.11
C ASP A 175 -6.48 -12.46 -14.53
N PHE A 176 -6.34 -12.55 -13.20
CA PHE A 176 -5.10 -12.98 -12.54
C PHE A 176 -4.72 -14.42 -12.92
N ALA A 177 -5.68 -15.34 -12.93
CA ALA A 177 -5.46 -16.75 -13.28
C ALA A 177 -5.07 -16.95 -14.75
N GLN A 178 -5.57 -16.09 -15.65
CA GLN A 178 -5.28 -16.13 -17.09
C GLN A 178 -4.05 -15.28 -17.50
N CYS A 179 -3.50 -14.47 -16.60
CA CYS A 179 -2.36 -13.60 -16.91
C CYS A 179 -1.04 -14.40 -17.03
N ASP A 180 -0.48 -14.45 -18.23
CA ASP A 180 0.83 -15.02 -18.49
C ASP A 180 1.99 -14.11 -18.06
N LYS A 181 1.72 -12.81 -17.80
CA LYS A 181 2.73 -11.76 -17.51
C LYS A 181 3.24 -11.71 -16.07
N VAL A 182 2.58 -12.39 -15.12
CA VAL A 182 2.96 -12.41 -13.70
C VAL A 182 3.66 -13.72 -13.32
N ASP A 183 4.73 -13.63 -12.53
CA ASP A 183 5.49 -14.78 -12.02
C ASP A 183 5.34 -14.98 -10.51
N LEU A 184 5.09 -13.90 -9.74
CA LEU A 184 4.95 -13.97 -8.29
C LEU A 184 3.72 -13.20 -7.78
N LEU A 185 2.88 -13.89 -7.00
CA LEU A 185 1.72 -13.31 -6.32
C LEU A 185 1.80 -13.63 -4.82
N ILE A 186 1.80 -12.60 -3.96
CA ILE A 186 1.72 -12.79 -2.50
C ILE A 186 0.68 -11.84 -1.90
N GLY A 187 -0.30 -12.37 -1.18
CA GLY A 187 -1.31 -11.57 -0.48
C GLY A 187 -2.39 -12.41 0.18
N GLY A 188 -3.55 -11.82 0.45
CA GLY A 188 -4.76 -12.53 0.86
C GLY A 188 -5.76 -12.76 -0.28
N GLY A 189 -6.93 -13.32 0.06
CA GLY A 189 -8.10 -13.37 -0.81
C GLY A 189 -8.37 -14.70 -1.51
N ARG A 190 -7.95 -15.84 -0.94
CA ARG A 190 -8.19 -17.19 -1.51
C ARG A 190 -9.62 -17.41 -1.99
N LYS A 191 -10.61 -16.96 -1.22
CA LYS A 191 -12.04 -17.10 -1.55
C LYS A 191 -12.42 -16.59 -2.95
N HIS A 192 -11.72 -15.61 -3.51
CA HIS A 192 -12.04 -15.09 -4.87
C HIS A 192 -11.63 -16.06 -5.99
N PHE A 193 -10.75 -17.02 -5.67
CA PHE A 193 -10.29 -18.07 -6.57
C PHE A 193 -11.01 -19.41 -6.33
N THR A 194 -11.53 -19.67 -5.11
CA THR A 194 -12.14 -20.95 -4.71
C THR A 194 -13.67 -20.90 -4.51
N ASP A 195 -14.20 -19.81 -3.95
CA ASP A 195 -15.58 -19.75 -3.45
C ASP A 195 -16.50 -19.03 -4.45
N ARG A 196 -16.39 -19.45 -5.73
CA ARG A 196 -16.95 -18.73 -6.89
C ARG A 196 -18.38 -19.09 -7.21
N GLU A 197 -19.16 -18.14 -7.73
CA GLU A 197 -20.53 -18.39 -8.22
C GLU A 197 -20.58 -19.39 -9.38
N ASP A 198 -19.54 -19.43 -10.22
CA ASP A 198 -19.40 -20.38 -11.34
C ASP A 198 -18.92 -21.78 -10.91
N GLY A 199 -18.58 -21.98 -9.62
CA GLY A 199 -18.12 -23.24 -9.06
C GLY A 199 -16.72 -23.68 -9.51
N ARG A 200 -15.94 -22.82 -10.15
CA ARG A 200 -14.54 -23.12 -10.54
C ARG A 200 -13.60 -22.97 -9.35
N ASN A 201 -12.49 -23.71 -9.39
CA ASN A 201 -11.35 -23.49 -8.52
C ASN A 201 -10.16 -22.99 -9.35
N LEU A 202 -9.98 -21.67 -9.40
CA LEU A 202 -8.90 -21.05 -10.16
C LEU A 202 -7.52 -21.38 -9.58
N ILE A 203 -7.41 -21.75 -8.30
CA ILE A 203 -6.13 -22.20 -7.72
C ILE A 203 -5.69 -23.51 -8.37
N ASP A 204 -6.61 -24.46 -8.56
CA ASP A 204 -6.30 -25.73 -9.24
C ASP A 204 -6.00 -25.50 -10.73
N GLU A 205 -6.77 -24.64 -11.42
CA GLU A 205 -6.49 -24.27 -12.82
C GLU A 205 -5.10 -23.60 -13.00
N MET A 206 -4.69 -22.75 -12.06
CA MET A 206 -3.35 -22.16 -12.06
C MET A 206 -2.26 -23.22 -11.80
N ARG A 207 -2.50 -24.18 -10.90
CA ARG A 207 -1.56 -25.28 -10.64
C ARG A 207 -1.39 -26.19 -11.85
N ASP A 208 -2.48 -26.53 -12.54
CA ASP A 208 -2.45 -27.27 -13.81
C ASP A 208 -1.72 -26.47 -14.91
N SER A 209 -1.75 -25.14 -14.83
CA SER A 209 -0.99 -24.20 -15.68
C SER A 209 0.46 -23.96 -15.21
N GLY A 210 0.95 -24.73 -14.23
CA GLY A 210 2.35 -24.71 -13.77
C GLY A 210 2.67 -23.81 -12.57
N TRP A 211 1.68 -23.17 -11.95
CA TRP A 211 1.91 -22.38 -10.73
C TRP A 211 2.16 -23.26 -9.50
N SER A 212 3.15 -22.88 -8.70
CA SER A 212 3.37 -23.44 -7.36
C SER A 212 2.56 -22.65 -6.34
N TYR A 213 1.52 -23.26 -5.78
CA TYR A 213 0.60 -22.63 -4.84
C TYR A 213 0.91 -22.97 -3.37
N TYR A 214 0.83 -21.97 -2.50
CA TYR A 214 0.97 -22.09 -1.05
C TYR A 214 -0.09 -21.26 -0.33
N ASP A 215 -0.58 -21.77 0.80
CA ASP A 215 -1.62 -21.15 1.65
C ASP A 215 -1.03 -20.37 2.85
N THR A 216 0.31 -20.32 2.94
CA THR A 216 1.09 -19.61 3.95
C THR A 216 2.49 -19.28 3.41
N LEU A 217 3.17 -18.28 3.99
CA LEU A 217 4.58 -18.00 3.72
C LEU A 217 5.45 -18.88 4.63
N SER A 218 6.42 -19.60 4.07
CA SER A 218 7.36 -20.43 4.85
C SER A 218 8.73 -20.57 4.16
N ASN A 219 9.72 -21.02 4.93
CA ASN A 219 11.08 -21.28 4.43
C ASN A 219 11.19 -22.54 3.55
N ASP A 220 10.17 -23.41 3.56
CA ASP A 220 10.15 -24.66 2.80
C ASP A 220 9.58 -24.48 1.37
N ILE A 221 9.24 -23.24 0.98
CA ILE A 221 8.79 -22.91 -0.36
C ILE A 221 9.97 -23.04 -1.33
N ASN A 222 9.87 -24.01 -2.24
CA ASN A 222 10.85 -24.22 -3.29
C ASN A 222 10.80 -23.09 -4.32
N ARG A 223 11.97 -22.72 -4.86
CA ARG A 223 12.03 -21.86 -6.05
C ARG A 223 11.31 -22.53 -7.22
N SER A 224 10.49 -21.74 -7.91
CA SER A 224 9.72 -22.13 -9.07
C SER A 224 9.66 -20.96 -10.04
N GLU A 225 9.31 -21.22 -11.30
CA GLU A 225 9.14 -20.13 -12.28
C GLU A 225 7.93 -19.25 -11.95
N LYS A 226 6.83 -19.86 -11.48
CA LYS A 226 5.62 -19.16 -11.04
C LYS A 226 5.16 -19.59 -9.65
N ILE A 227 4.98 -18.63 -8.75
CA ILE A 227 4.64 -18.87 -7.33
C ILE A 227 3.45 -18.00 -6.92
N MET A 228 2.44 -18.62 -6.31
CA MET A 228 1.29 -17.93 -5.72
C MET A 228 1.16 -18.29 -4.24
N ILE A 229 1.25 -17.30 -3.36
CA ILE A 229 1.11 -17.43 -1.91
C ILE A 229 -0.12 -16.62 -1.48
N LEU A 230 -1.25 -17.29 -1.24
CA LEU A 230 -2.46 -16.65 -0.74
C LEU A 230 -2.63 -16.98 0.75
N ALA A 231 -2.07 -16.16 1.62
CA ALA A 231 -1.90 -16.46 3.05
C ALA A 231 -3.16 -16.27 3.92
N ALA A 232 -4.30 -15.86 3.33
CA ALA A 232 -5.57 -15.77 4.03
C ALA A 232 -6.78 -15.94 3.09
N GLU A 233 -7.91 -16.41 3.65
CA GLU A 233 -9.21 -16.43 2.93
C GLU A 233 -9.68 -15.04 2.53
N LYS A 234 -9.38 -14.04 3.37
CA LYS A 234 -9.75 -12.65 3.17
C LYS A 234 -8.49 -11.78 3.01
N HIS A 235 -8.58 -10.47 3.27
CA HIS A 235 -7.40 -9.65 3.52
C HIS A 235 -6.55 -10.31 4.61
N LEU A 236 -5.24 -10.04 4.65
CA LEU A 236 -4.44 -10.47 5.78
C LEU A 236 -4.95 -9.78 7.07
N PRO A 237 -4.78 -10.39 8.25
CA PRO A 237 -5.06 -9.71 9.52
C PRO A 237 -4.28 -8.39 9.64
N ILE A 238 -4.75 -7.48 10.49
CA ILE A 238 -4.04 -6.23 10.81
C ILE A 238 -2.66 -6.51 11.43
N TYR A 239 -1.70 -5.58 11.34
CA TYR A 239 -0.31 -5.74 11.81
C TYR A 239 -0.16 -6.45 13.16
N SER A 240 -0.99 -6.12 14.15
CA SER A 240 -0.91 -6.72 15.49
C SER A 240 -1.12 -8.23 15.51
N GLU A 241 -1.76 -8.80 14.48
CA GLU A 241 -1.96 -10.24 14.28
C GLU A 241 -0.99 -10.81 13.23
N ARG A 242 -0.87 -10.22 12.03
CA ARG A 242 -0.01 -10.73 10.94
C ARG A 242 1.50 -10.58 11.18
N LYS A 243 1.92 -9.71 12.11
CA LYS A 243 3.33 -9.36 12.40
C LYS A 243 4.08 -8.94 11.11
N SER A 244 5.37 -9.29 11.02
CA SER A 244 6.33 -8.97 9.96
C SER A 244 6.03 -9.57 8.58
N PHE A 245 4.81 -10.07 8.32
CA PHE A 245 4.46 -10.73 7.06
C PHE A 245 4.89 -9.95 5.82
N LEU A 246 4.66 -8.64 5.75
CA LEU A 246 5.02 -7.85 4.57
C LEU A 246 6.55 -7.72 4.39
N PRO A 247 7.34 -7.32 5.41
CA PRO A 247 8.80 -7.41 5.36
C PRO A 247 9.34 -8.78 4.94
N ASP A 248 8.75 -9.86 5.45
CA ASP A 248 9.18 -11.25 5.19
C ASP A 248 8.81 -11.70 3.76
N ALA A 249 7.59 -11.40 3.32
CA ALA A 249 7.08 -11.68 1.97
C ALA A 249 7.88 -10.93 0.90
N VAL A 250 8.24 -9.67 1.16
CA VAL A 250 9.08 -8.88 0.26
C VAL A 250 10.50 -9.42 0.21
N SER A 251 11.08 -9.84 1.34
CA SER A 251 12.39 -10.50 1.36
C SER A 251 12.39 -11.79 0.53
N PHE A 252 11.35 -12.61 0.67
CA PHE A 252 11.12 -13.79 -0.16
C PHE A 252 10.99 -13.43 -1.65
N ALA A 253 10.21 -12.40 -1.99
CA ALA A 253 10.01 -11.95 -3.37
C ALA A 253 11.30 -11.49 -4.04
N LEU A 254 12.10 -10.68 -3.33
CA LEU A 254 13.39 -10.19 -3.80
C LEU A 254 14.40 -11.31 -4.07
N GLU A 255 14.32 -12.43 -3.36
CA GLU A 255 15.17 -13.60 -3.63
C GLU A 255 14.66 -14.51 -4.76
N ASN A 256 13.35 -14.58 -4.99
CA ASN A 256 12.75 -15.45 -6.01
C ASN A 256 12.65 -14.78 -7.40
N LEU A 257 12.55 -13.45 -7.46
CA LEU A 257 12.50 -12.71 -8.72
C LEU A 257 13.88 -12.45 -9.35
N LYS A 258 14.98 -12.68 -8.61
CA LYS A 258 16.36 -12.56 -9.13
C LYS A 258 16.59 -13.43 -10.37
N ASN A 259 17.00 -12.80 -11.46
CA ASN A 259 17.36 -13.44 -12.72
C ASN A 259 18.31 -12.53 -13.53
N ASP A 260 18.72 -12.97 -14.73
CA ASP A 260 19.67 -12.24 -15.57
C ASP A 260 19.10 -10.97 -16.23
N ASN A 261 17.83 -10.99 -16.64
CA ASN A 261 17.12 -9.83 -17.21
C ASN A 261 16.66 -8.83 -16.13
N GLY A 262 16.56 -9.27 -14.87
CA GLY A 262 16.05 -8.48 -13.75
C GLY A 262 14.53 -8.56 -13.61
N PHE A 263 13.94 -7.73 -12.75
CA PHE A 263 12.53 -7.84 -12.41
C PHE A 263 11.82 -6.51 -12.16
N PHE A 264 10.50 -6.53 -12.35
CA PHE A 264 9.56 -5.53 -11.84
C PHE A 264 8.82 -6.07 -10.63
N LEU A 265 8.76 -5.32 -9.53
CA LEU A 265 8.06 -5.72 -8.31
C LEU A 265 7.20 -4.56 -7.79
N MET A 266 5.90 -4.77 -7.68
CA MET A 266 5.00 -3.85 -6.97
C MET A 266 4.69 -4.38 -5.57
N ILE A 267 4.86 -3.52 -4.57
CA ILE A 267 4.66 -3.82 -3.14
C ILE A 267 3.60 -2.86 -2.59
N GLU A 268 2.58 -3.38 -1.91
CA GLU A 268 1.52 -2.57 -1.30
C GLU A 268 1.50 -2.69 0.23
N GLY A 269 1.68 -1.56 0.92
CA GLY A 269 1.30 -1.38 2.32
C GLY A 269 -0.19 -1.08 2.42
N SER A 270 -1.03 -2.09 2.14
CA SER A 270 -2.44 -1.90 1.77
C SER A 270 -3.37 -1.37 2.86
N GLN A 271 -3.02 -1.58 4.13
CA GLN A 271 -3.95 -1.35 5.25
C GLN A 271 -3.74 0.01 5.95
N ILE A 272 -2.79 0.82 5.47
CA ILE A 272 -2.62 2.24 5.86
C ILE A 272 -3.92 3.01 5.57
N ASP A 273 -4.50 2.79 4.38
CA ASP A 273 -5.82 3.28 3.96
C ASP A 273 -6.94 2.84 4.91
N PHE A 274 -7.01 1.55 5.22
CA PHE A 274 -8.05 0.99 6.09
C PHE A 274 -8.03 1.64 7.48
N ALA A 275 -6.84 1.86 8.04
CA ALA A 275 -6.68 2.58 9.30
C ALA A 275 -7.12 4.05 9.22
N GLY A 276 -6.87 4.72 8.09
CA GLY A 276 -7.35 6.07 7.80
C GLY A 276 -8.89 6.15 7.70
N HIS A 277 -9.51 5.15 7.06
CA HIS A 277 -10.97 5.00 6.97
C HIS A 277 -11.61 4.80 8.36
N ASP A 278 -11.04 3.90 9.17
CA ASP A 278 -11.50 3.60 10.54
C ASP A 278 -11.21 4.74 11.55
N LYS A 279 -10.35 5.69 11.16
CA LYS A 279 -9.84 6.78 12.02
C LYS A 279 -9.12 6.25 13.25
N ASP A 280 -8.32 5.19 13.07
CA ASP A 280 -7.56 4.55 14.15
C ASP A 280 -6.07 4.89 14.04
N SER A 281 -5.61 5.76 14.93
CA SER A 281 -4.22 6.19 15.03
C SER A 281 -3.25 5.06 15.37
N THR A 282 -3.68 4.09 16.18
CA THR A 282 -2.84 2.96 16.61
C THR A 282 -2.66 1.98 15.45
N TYR A 283 -3.73 1.67 14.73
CA TYR A 283 -3.69 0.85 13.52
C TYR A 283 -2.82 1.52 12.45
N LEU A 284 -3.02 2.82 12.20
CA LEU A 284 -2.28 3.58 11.19
C LEU A 284 -0.76 3.57 11.46
N VAL A 285 -0.34 3.91 12.68
CA VAL A 285 1.07 3.90 13.07
C VAL A 285 1.70 2.53 12.88
N ASN A 286 1.00 1.47 13.27
CA ASN A 286 1.48 0.10 13.13
C ASN A 286 1.68 -0.31 11.65
N GLU A 287 0.71 -0.03 10.78
CA GLU A 287 0.81 -0.31 9.34
C GLU A 287 1.92 0.54 8.68
N MET A 288 2.08 1.80 9.08
CA MET A 288 3.16 2.67 8.62
C MET A 288 4.55 2.19 9.07
N LEU A 289 4.70 1.71 10.31
CA LEU A 289 5.97 1.17 10.83
C LEU A 289 6.35 -0.14 10.14
N ASP A 290 5.37 -0.98 9.81
CA ASP A 290 5.56 -2.21 9.03
C ASP A 290 5.94 -1.92 7.57
N PHE A 291 5.30 -0.94 6.92
CA PHE A 291 5.70 -0.48 5.60
C PHE A 291 7.11 0.14 5.63
N ASN A 292 7.45 0.90 6.66
CA ASN A 292 8.81 1.42 6.89
C ASN A 292 9.86 0.29 7.07
N ALA A 293 9.53 -0.79 7.79
CA ALA A 293 10.40 -1.97 7.88
C ALA A 293 10.57 -2.65 6.50
N THR A 294 9.49 -2.72 5.73
CA THR A 294 9.49 -3.26 4.36
C THR A 294 10.37 -2.43 3.42
N ILE A 295 10.29 -1.10 3.48
CA ILE A 295 11.15 -0.20 2.69
C ILE A 295 12.62 -0.39 3.09
N ASN A 296 12.95 -0.57 4.37
CA ASN A 296 14.33 -0.88 4.78
C ASN A 296 14.85 -2.17 4.11
N ASN A 297 14.07 -3.26 4.07
CA ASN A 297 14.49 -4.49 3.38
C ASN A 297 14.74 -4.26 1.87
N VAL A 298 13.94 -3.41 1.22
CA VAL A 298 14.11 -3.04 -0.20
C VAL A 298 15.37 -2.16 -0.41
N LEU A 299 15.65 -1.22 0.50
CA LEU A 299 16.85 -0.39 0.43
C LEU A 299 18.12 -1.21 0.68
N ASP A 300 18.10 -2.12 1.66
CA ASP A 300 19.17 -3.07 1.94
C ASP A 300 19.44 -4.02 0.75
N PHE A 301 18.42 -4.32 -0.05
CA PHE A 301 18.56 -5.03 -1.32
C PHE A 301 19.17 -4.13 -2.40
N ALA A 302 18.69 -2.89 -2.55
CA ALA A 302 19.15 -1.96 -3.57
C ALA A 302 20.62 -1.55 -3.38
N GLU A 303 21.08 -1.38 -2.13
CA GLU A 303 22.50 -1.17 -1.81
C GLU A 303 23.40 -2.32 -2.32
N LYS A 304 22.94 -3.57 -2.15
CA LYS A 304 23.63 -4.77 -2.62
C LYS A 304 23.47 -5.02 -4.13
N ASN A 305 22.52 -4.34 -4.77
CA ASN A 305 22.16 -4.50 -6.18
C ASN A 305 21.99 -3.11 -6.85
N PRO A 306 23.07 -2.31 -7.00
CA PRO A 306 22.98 -0.88 -7.30
C PRO A 306 22.28 -0.50 -8.61
N ASN A 307 22.09 -1.46 -9.54
CA ASN A 307 21.25 -1.30 -10.72
C ASN A 307 19.76 -1.52 -10.41
N THR A 308 19.28 -1.03 -9.26
CA THR A 308 17.88 -1.15 -8.81
C THR A 308 17.29 0.24 -8.62
N LEU A 309 16.24 0.56 -9.36
CA LEU A 309 15.44 1.76 -9.13
C LEU A 309 14.35 1.43 -8.11
N VAL A 310 14.35 2.11 -6.96
CA VAL A 310 13.31 2.00 -5.94
C VAL A 310 12.50 3.29 -5.92
N ILE A 311 11.18 3.16 -5.97
CA ILE A 311 10.22 4.25 -5.91
C ILE A 311 9.21 3.93 -4.80
N VAL A 312 8.96 4.89 -3.91
CA VAL A 312 7.92 4.79 -2.86
C VAL A 312 6.95 5.94 -3.03
N THR A 313 5.64 5.67 -3.08
CA THR A 313 4.58 6.68 -3.24
C THR A 313 3.28 6.18 -2.61
N ALA A 314 2.20 6.94 -2.78
CA ALA A 314 0.82 6.47 -2.58
C ALA A 314 -0.04 6.68 -3.83
N ASP A 315 -1.25 6.16 -3.77
CA ASP A 315 -2.32 6.33 -4.76
C ASP A 315 -3.29 7.47 -4.40
N HIS A 316 -3.51 7.74 -3.11
CA HIS A 316 -4.22 8.91 -2.55
C HIS A 316 -3.87 9.14 -1.06
N GLU A 317 -4.57 10.06 -0.39
CA GLU A 317 -4.52 10.24 1.06
C GLU A 317 -5.83 9.77 1.68
N THR A 318 -5.78 9.09 2.83
CA THR A 318 -6.99 8.64 3.53
C THR A 318 -7.11 9.17 4.96
N GLY A 319 -8.31 9.67 5.26
CA GLY A 319 -8.73 10.12 6.58
C GLY A 319 -8.69 11.64 6.77
N GLY A 320 -8.02 12.38 5.88
CA GLY A 320 -7.77 13.81 6.07
C GLY A 320 -7.03 14.04 7.39
N LEU A 321 -5.94 13.29 7.58
CA LEU A 321 -5.19 13.25 8.83
C LEU A 321 -4.51 14.59 9.10
N THR A 322 -4.70 15.08 10.32
CA THR A 322 -4.04 16.26 10.87
C THR A 322 -3.31 15.86 12.14
N ILE A 323 -2.07 16.33 12.27
CA ILE A 323 -1.27 16.19 13.49
C ILE A 323 -1.37 17.52 14.21
N ILE A 324 -1.93 17.50 15.42
CA ILE A 324 -2.30 18.71 16.17
C ILE A 324 -1.67 18.70 17.56
N ASP A 325 -1.41 19.88 18.11
CA ASP A 325 -1.22 20.06 19.55
C ASP A 325 -2.57 20.48 20.15
N PRO A 326 -3.30 19.58 20.84
CA PRO A 326 -4.65 19.87 21.32
C PRO A 326 -4.67 20.78 22.55
N ASN A 327 -3.53 21.00 23.22
CA ASN A 327 -3.45 21.72 24.50
C ASN A 327 -2.53 22.95 24.45
N GLU A 328 -1.97 23.28 23.28
CA GLU A 328 -0.94 24.32 23.09
C GLU A 328 0.27 24.13 24.03
N SER A 329 0.64 22.87 24.32
CA SER A 329 1.75 22.53 25.23
C SER A 329 3.11 22.47 24.53
N TYR A 330 3.14 22.42 23.20
CA TYR A 330 4.30 22.23 22.32
C TYR A 330 5.14 20.97 22.59
N SER A 331 4.65 20.07 23.47
CA SER A 331 5.40 18.90 23.98
C SER A 331 4.82 17.55 23.52
N ARG A 332 3.57 17.55 23.07
CA ARG A 332 2.81 16.37 22.66
C ARG A 332 2.02 16.70 21.40
N CYS A 333 1.85 15.71 20.54
CA CYS A 333 0.92 15.78 19.42
C CYS A 333 -0.10 14.62 19.44
N ASP A 334 -1.29 14.90 18.92
CA ASP A 334 -2.39 13.97 18.75
C ASP A 334 -2.77 13.87 17.27
N PHE A 335 -3.31 12.72 16.87
CA PHE A 335 -3.65 12.41 15.48
C PHE A 335 -5.17 12.50 15.27
N ASN A 336 -5.61 13.47 14.46
CA ASN A 336 -7.03 13.79 14.27
C ASN A 336 -7.46 13.64 12.80
N PHE A 337 -8.55 12.89 12.57
CA PHE A 337 -9.02 12.49 11.24
C PHE A 337 -10.28 13.26 10.81
N SER A 338 -10.12 14.14 9.81
CA SER A 338 -11.18 15.01 9.30
C SER A 338 -12.33 14.26 8.62
N THR A 339 -12.06 13.10 8.01
CA THR A 339 -13.01 12.31 7.21
C THR A 339 -12.77 10.81 7.42
N GLY A 340 -13.74 9.96 7.04
CA GLY A 340 -13.59 8.49 6.97
C GLY A 340 -13.51 8.02 5.52
N SER A 341 -12.86 8.82 4.67
CA SER A 341 -12.77 8.67 3.22
C SER A 341 -11.48 9.33 2.74
N HIS A 342 -11.19 9.27 1.44
CA HIS A 342 -9.97 9.85 0.89
C HIS A 342 -10.05 11.39 0.84
N SER A 343 -8.91 12.05 0.70
CA SER A 343 -8.82 13.49 0.49
C SER A 343 -7.95 13.84 -0.73
N PRO A 344 -8.03 15.08 -1.26
CA PRO A 344 -7.27 15.52 -2.44
C PRO A 344 -5.87 16.03 -2.07
N LEU A 345 -5.31 15.63 -0.93
CA LEU A 345 -3.94 15.99 -0.56
C LEU A 345 -2.94 15.41 -1.56
N LEU A 346 -1.86 16.16 -1.82
CA LEU A 346 -0.75 15.65 -2.61
C LEU A 346 -0.10 14.49 -1.85
N VAL A 347 0.26 13.43 -2.56
CA VAL A 347 1.04 12.34 -1.97
C VAL A 347 2.50 12.52 -2.33
N PRO A 348 3.44 12.22 -1.43
CA PRO A 348 4.86 12.29 -1.75
C PRO A 348 5.26 11.11 -2.64
N ILE A 349 6.29 11.34 -3.46
CA ILE A 349 7.05 10.29 -4.11
C ILE A 349 8.51 10.41 -3.66
N PHE A 350 9.13 9.27 -3.38
CA PHE A 350 10.54 9.14 -3.00
C PHE A 350 11.22 8.21 -4.00
N ALA A 351 12.44 8.51 -4.42
CA ALA A 351 13.18 7.68 -5.35
C ALA A 351 14.68 7.59 -5.01
N ILE A 352 15.26 6.41 -5.26
CA ILE A 352 16.69 6.12 -5.13
C ILE A 352 17.11 5.10 -6.20
N GLY A 353 18.39 5.13 -6.59
CA GLY A 353 18.94 4.29 -7.66
C GLY A 353 18.94 4.98 -9.04
N PRO A 354 19.19 4.23 -10.13
CA PRO A 354 19.44 4.83 -11.44
C PRO A 354 18.22 5.59 -11.99
N GLY A 355 18.43 6.85 -12.39
CA GLY A 355 17.39 7.75 -12.91
C GLY A 355 16.45 8.35 -11.84
N SER A 356 16.71 8.13 -10.55
CA SER A 356 15.85 8.59 -9.45
C SER A 356 15.69 10.12 -9.37
N GLU A 357 16.63 10.90 -9.91
CA GLU A 357 16.56 12.37 -10.00
C GLU A 357 15.35 12.89 -10.79
N ASN A 358 14.76 12.04 -11.64
CA ASN A 358 13.58 12.36 -12.43
C ASN A 358 12.29 12.46 -11.59
N PHE A 359 12.28 12.00 -10.34
CA PHE A 359 11.11 11.99 -9.45
C PHE A 359 11.10 13.18 -8.48
N THR A 360 11.41 14.36 -9.00
CA THR A 360 11.43 15.63 -8.24
C THR A 360 10.36 16.61 -8.73
N GLY A 361 9.99 17.57 -7.87
CA GLY A 361 8.97 18.59 -8.16
C GLY A 361 7.53 18.09 -8.07
N ILE A 362 6.58 18.82 -8.65
CA ILE A 362 5.15 18.45 -8.68
C ILE A 362 4.82 17.75 -10.00
N MET A 363 4.24 16.55 -9.94
CA MET A 363 3.84 15.75 -11.10
C MET A 363 2.40 15.22 -10.99
N ASP A 364 1.90 14.60 -12.05
CA ASP A 364 0.66 13.83 -12.01
C ASP A 364 0.98 12.33 -11.81
N ASN A 365 0.10 11.55 -11.17
CA ASN A 365 0.35 10.11 -10.98
C ASN A 365 0.51 9.34 -12.32
N THR A 366 -0.06 9.84 -13.42
CA THR A 366 0.19 9.28 -14.76
C THR A 366 1.63 9.48 -15.27
N ASP A 367 2.41 10.39 -14.69
CA ASP A 367 3.80 10.63 -15.10
C ASP A 367 4.78 9.60 -14.51
N ILE A 368 4.36 8.83 -13.49
CA ILE A 368 5.19 7.86 -12.79
C ILE A 368 5.65 6.76 -13.77
N ILE A 369 4.71 6.07 -14.44
CA ILE A 369 5.06 5.08 -15.49
C ILE A 369 5.88 5.71 -16.61
N LYS A 370 5.53 6.92 -17.08
CA LYS A 370 6.22 7.57 -18.21
C LYS A 370 7.70 7.80 -17.88
N LYS A 371 8.00 8.17 -16.63
CA LYS A 371 9.37 8.30 -16.11
C LYS A 371 10.04 6.93 -15.97
N ILE A 372 9.39 5.97 -15.31
CA ILE A 372 9.91 4.60 -15.12
C ILE A 372 10.30 3.96 -16.46
N ILE A 373 9.37 3.89 -17.42
CA ILE A 373 9.59 3.24 -18.71
C ILE A 373 10.71 3.92 -19.49
N LYS A 374 10.77 5.25 -19.50
CA LYS A 374 11.84 6.03 -20.15
C LYS A 374 13.22 5.81 -19.51
N ILE A 375 13.29 5.61 -18.19
CA ILE A 375 14.53 5.28 -17.48
C ILE A 375 14.94 3.81 -17.78
N SER A 376 13.97 2.94 -18.04
CA SER A 376 14.14 1.53 -18.37
C SER A 376 14.14 1.22 -19.88
N GLU A 377 14.49 2.19 -20.72
CA GLU A 377 14.74 2.04 -22.16
C GLU A 377 16.25 2.05 -22.46
#